data_AF-A0A3C1LUA8-F1
#
_entry.id   AF-A0A3C1LUA8-F1
#
_cell.length_a   1.000
_cell.length_b   1.000
_cell.length_c   1.000
_cell.angle_alpha   90.00
_cell.angle_beta   90.00
_cell.angle_gamma   90.00
#
_symmetry.space_group_name_H-M   'P 1'
#
loop_
_entity.id
_entity.type
_entity.pdbx_description
1 polymer ?
#
loop_
_entity_poly.entity_id
_entity_poly.type
_entity_poly.pdbx_seq_one_letter_code
_entity_poly.pdbx_strand_id
1 'polypeptide(L)'
;MNIKDILEEEISRLDEVISRAKTDLKRAPEGSLVTCMQHGHIRFYHQRRGSMKTYLPLKRDIGLIRALAQKRYAMKVMKVACMQKTLIDKFISQYNPQEILQLEGRLADAGLISPYTKQHDDSPFSVNPVPVVDPDLVSQMMDLCSRILNKSSS
;
A
#
# COMPACT_ATOMS: atom_id res chain seq x y z
N MET A 1 -16.62 -6.49 12.51
CA MET A 1 -15.27 -5.98 12.23
C MET A 1 -15.28 -5.46 10.80
N ASN A 2 -15.23 -4.15 10.64
CA ASN A 2 -15.23 -3.47 9.35
C ASN A 2 -13.78 -3.34 8.83
N ILE A 3 -13.60 -3.13 7.52
CA ILE A 3 -12.27 -2.91 6.91
C ILE A 3 -11.52 -1.75 7.57
N LYS A 4 -12.24 -0.71 7.99
CA LYS A 4 -11.66 0.42 8.71
C LYS A 4 -11.00 -0.01 10.02
N ASP A 5 -11.71 -0.82 10.83
CA ASP A 5 -11.19 -1.34 12.11
C ASP A 5 -9.90 -2.15 11.90
N ILE A 6 -9.87 -3.01 10.87
CA ILE A 6 -8.69 -3.83 10.52
C ILE A 6 -7.48 -2.95 10.16
N LEU A 7 -7.73 -1.90 9.38
CA LEU A 7 -6.67 -0.99 8.93
C LEU A 7 -6.16 -0.08 10.06
N GLU A 8 -7.02 0.30 11.00
CA GLU A 8 -6.63 1.03 12.22
C GLU A 8 -5.79 0.15 13.18
N GLU A 9 -6.12 -1.14 13.29
CA GLU A 9 -5.29 -2.11 14.01
C GLU A 9 -3.91 -2.27 13.38
N GLU A 10 -3.86 -2.36 12.04
CA GLU A 10 -2.59 -2.45 11.30
C GLU A 10 -1.74 -1.18 11.45
N ILE A 11 -2.35 0.01 11.48
CA ILE A 11 -1.65 1.26 11.81
C ILE A 11 -1.00 1.18 13.20
N SER A 12 -1.75 0.70 14.20
CA SER A 12 -1.24 0.55 15.57
C SER A 12 -0.04 -0.40 15.63
N ARG A 13 -0.12 -1.53 14.92
CA ARG A 13 1.01 -2.47 14.78
C ARG A 13 2.22 -1.82 14.09
N LEU A 14 2.00 -1.04 13.03
CA LEU A 14 3.06 -0.32 12.33
C LEU A 14 3.72 0.73 13.22
N ASP A 15 2.97 1.42 14.07
CA ASP A 15 3.51 2.39 15.04
C ASP A 15 4.43 1.72 16.07
N GLU A 16 4.11 0.52 16.54
CA GLU A 16 5.02 -0.26 17.39
C GLU A 16 6.31 -0.63 16.66
N VAL A 17 6.21 -1.09 15.40
CA VAL A 17 7.37 -1.44 14.57
C VAL A 17 8.26 -0.22 14.36
N ILE A 18 7.67 0.94 14.04
CA ILE A 18 8.37 2.21 13.88
C ILE A 18 9.05 2.63 15.18
N SER A 19 8.38 2.49 16.32
CA SER A 19 8.93 2.82 17.64
C SER A 19 10.16 1.97 17.99
N ARG A 20 10.10 0.67 17.74
CA ARG A 20 11.23 -0.25 17.92
C ARG A 20 12.40 0.11 16.99
N ALA A 21 12.12 0.32 15.71
CA ALA A 21 13.14 0.72 14.74
C ALA A 21 13.80 2.06 15.11
N LYS A 22 13.04 3.04 15.58
CA LYS A 22 13.58 4.31 16.08
C LYS A 22 14.50 4.11 17.29
N THR A 23 14.14 3.21 18.20
CA THR A 23 14.97 2.88 19.38
C THR A 23 16.29 2.26 18.97
N ASP A 24 16.28 1.33 18.02
CA ASP A 24 17.49 0.74 17.45
C ASP A 24 18.39 1.79 16.79
N LEU A 25 17.79 2.70 16.02
CA LEU A 25 18.53 3.78 15.34
C LEU A 25 19.15 4.78 16.31
N LYS A 26 18.48 5.10 17.44
CA LYS A 26 19.01 5.98 18.48
C LYS A 26 20.26 5.41 19.15
N ARG A 27 20.34 4.07 19.27
CA ARG A 27 21.47 3.35 19.88
C ARG A 27 22.54 2.96 18.86
N ALA A 28 22.31 3.22 17.58
CA ALA A 28 23.17 2.73 16.52
C ALA A 28 24.49 3.50 16.46
N PRO A 29 25.63 2.82 16.20
CA PRO A 29 26.91 3.47 16.02
C PRO A 29 26.93 4.37 14.77
N GLU A 30 27.85 5.32 14.77
CA GLU A 30 28.10 6.19 13.62
C GLU A 30 28.59 5.40 12.40
N GLY A 31 28.40 5.93 11.20
CA GLY A 31 28.82 5.29 9.94
C GLY A 31 27.90 4.14 9.49
N SER A 32 28.43 3.31 8.59
CA SER A 32 27.70 2.21 7.93
C SER A 32 28.60 0.99 7.73
N LEU A 33 27.98 -0.19 7.65
CA LEU A 33 28.64 -1.43 7.29
C LEU A 33 28.69 -1.57 5.77
N VAL A 34 29.88 -1.83 5.26
CA VAL A 34 30.10 -2.22 3.86
C VAL A 34 30.63 -3.65 3.85
N THR A 35 30.02 -4.50 3.03
CA THR A 35 30.48 -5.88 2.82
C THR A 35 31.04 -6.03 1.41
N CYS A 36 32.08 -6.83 1.27
CA CYS A 36 32.72 -7.14 -0.01
C CYS A 36 33.12 -8.62 -0.02
N MET A 37 32.98 -9.30 -1.16
CA MET A 37 33.51 -10.65 -1.35
C MET A 37 34.93 -10.55 -1.91
N GLN A 38 35.90 -11.14 -1.22
CA GLN A 38 37.30 -11.13 -1.63
C GLN A 38 37.93 -12.51 -1.38
N HIS A 39 38.48 -13.12 -2.44
CA HIS A 39 39.04 -14.49 -2.41
C HIS A 39 38.08 -15.53 -1.79
N GLY A 40 36.78 -15.47 -2.13
CA GLY A 40 35.78 -16.40 -1.59
C GLY A 40 35.30 -16.10 -0.17
N HIS A 41 35.81 -15.05 0.49
CA HIS A 41 35.42 -14.68 1.85
C HIS A 41 34.72 -13.32 1.91
N ILE A 42 33.72 -13.20 2.77
CA ILE A 42 33.07 -11.92 3.07
C ILE A 42 34.00 -11.12 3.99
N ARG A 43 34.35 -9.91 3.56
CA ARG A 43 35.05 -8.90 4.35
C ARG A 43 34.08 -7.80 4.77
N PHE A 44 34.29 -7.30 5.98
CA PHE A 44 33.49 -6.25 6.60
C PHE A 44 34.32 -4.99 6.71
N TYR A 45 33.70 -3.85 6.40
CA TYR A 45 34.33 -2.54 6.48
C TYR A 45 33.39 -1.53 7.15
N HIS A 46 33.97 -0.64 7.95
CA HIS A 46 33.29 0.52 8.52
C HIS A 46 33.51 1.73 7.62
N GLN A 47 32.43 2.36 7.20
CA GLN A 47 32.44 3.60 6.43
C GLN A 47 31.80 4.72 7.26
N ARG A 48 32.60 5.66 7.78
CA ARG A 48 32.09 6.90 8.38
C ARG A 48 31.99 8.00 7.34
N ARG A 49 31.22 9.05 7.63
CA ARG A 49 30.99 10.15 6.70
C ARG A 49 32.31 10.89 6.44
N GLY A 50 32.72 10.99 5.17
CA GLY A 50 33.96 11.67 4.79
C GLY A 50 35.27 10.92 5.10
N SER A 51 35.21 9.67 5.54
CA SER A 51 36.40 8.85 5.85
C SER A 51 36.62 7.74 4.82
N MET A 52 37.83 7.16 4.76
CA MET A 52 38.05 5.91 4.02
C MET A 52 37.43 4.71 4.75
N LYS A 53 37.22 3.62 4.01
CA LYS A 53 36.74 2.34 4.57
C LYS A 53 37.79 1.72 5.47
N THR A 54 37.44 1.44 6.73
CA THR A 54 38.31 0.73 7.66
C THR A 54 37.90 -0.74 7.74
N TYR A 55 38.85 -1.66 7.58
CA TYR A 55 38.57 -3.09 7.70
C TYR A 55 38.17 -3.46 9.14
N LEU A 56 37.15 -4.31 9.28
CA LEU A 56 36.67 -4.84 10.55
C LEU A 56 36.95 -6.35 10.63
N PRO A 57 38.03 -6.76 11.34
CA PRO A 57 38.27 -8.17 11.64
C PRO A 57 37.10 -8.84 12.38
N LEU A 58 36.48 -9.85 11.77
CA LEU A 58 35.29 -10.51 12.30
C LEU A 58 35.43 -10.97 13.76
N LYS A 59 36.59 -11.54 14.13
CA LYS A 59 36.83 -12.05 15.50
C LYS A 59 36.89 -10.97 16.57
N ARG A 60 37.31 -9.75 16.23
CA ARG A 60 37.49 -8.64 17.17
C ARG A 60 36.29 -7.70 17.19
N ASP A 61 35.69 -7.48 16.02
CA ASP A 61 34.69 -6.42 15.82
C ASP A 61 33.27 -6.95 15.59
N ILE A 62 32.98 -8.21 15.93
CA ILE A 62 31.66 -8.81 15.73
C ILE A 62 30.52 -7.97 16.34
N GLY A 63 30.76 -7.36 17.50
CA GLY A 63 29.79 -6.49 18.16
C GLY A 63 29.45 -5.25 17.31
N LEU A 64 30.48 -4.58 16.79
CA LEU A 64 30.32 -3.41 15.92
C LEU A 64 29.68 -3.79 14.58
N ILE A 65 30.09 -4.92 13.99
CA ILE A 65 29.50 -5.45 12.75
C ILE A 65 28.00 -5.69 12.94
N ARG A 66 27.60 -6.37 14.02
CA ARG A 66 26.18 -6.62 14.35
C ARG A 66 25.42 -5.31 14.56
N ALA A 67 25.99 -4.36 15.28
CA ALA A 67 25.33 -3.07 15.52
C ALA A 67 25.12 -2.25 14.23
N LEU A 68 26.12 -2.21 13.35
CA LEU A 68 25.99 -1.54 12.05
C LEU A 68 25.03 -2.27 11.09
N ALA A 69 24.99 -3.61 11.15
CA ALA A 69 24.02 -4.41 10.40
C ALA A 69 22.58 -4.16 10.91
N GLN A 70 22.39 -4.14 12.23
CA GLN A 70 21.10 -3.82 12.86
C GLN A 70 20.64 -2.41 12.48
N LYS A 71 21.53 -1.43 12.48
CA LYS A 71 21.24 -0.07 11.98
C LYS A 71 20.68 -0.09 10.57
N ARG A 72 21.35 -0.77 9.64
CA ARG A 72 20.91 -0.88 8.23
C ARG A 72 19.54 -1.55 8.14
N TYR A 73 19.31 -2.60 8.91
CA TYR A 73 18.02 -3.28 8.98
C TYR A 73 16.92 -2.34 9.51
N ALA A 74 17.14 -1.70 10.66
CA ALA A 74 16.20 -0.77 11.27
C ALA A 74 15.86 0.41 10.35
N MET A 75 16.84 0.96 9.60
CA MET A 75 16.58 1.98 8.57
C MET A 75 15.61 1.48 7.48
N LYS A 76 15.81 0.25 7.00
CA LYS A 76 14.94 -0.35 5.97
C LYS A 76 13.53 -0.61 6.51
N VAL A 77 13.43 -1.19 7.70
CA VAL A 77 12.14 -1.43 8.38
C VAL A 77 11.40 -0.11 8.60
N MET A 78 12.06 0.91 9.14
CA MET A 78 11.44 2.21 9.35
C MET A 78 10.94 2.83 8.05
N LYS A 79 11.73 2.77 6.97
CA LYS A 79 11.31 3.26 5.65
C LYS A 79 10.03 2.56 5.16
N VAL A 80 10.03 1.22 5.15
CA VAL A 80 8.91 0.43 4.64
C VAL A 80 7.67 0.62 5.51
N ALA A 81 7.80 0.57 6.83
CA ALA A 81 6.69 0.73 7.77
C ALA A 81 6.06 2.12 7.66
N CYS A 82 6.87 3.20 7.58
CA CYS A 82 6.35 4.55 7.37
C CYS A 82 5.61 4.68 6.03
N MET A 83 6.14 4.09 4.95
CA MET A 83 5.48 4.10 3.65
C MET A 83 4.12 3.39 3.70
N GLN A 84 4.09 2.19 4.29
CA GLN A 84 2.86 1.41 4.40
C GLN A 84 1.82 2.11 5.27
N LYS A 85 2.22 2.66 6.41
CA LYS A 85 1.33 3.46 7.27
C LYS A 85 0.73 4.63 6.49
N THR A 86 1.56 5.37 5.75
CA THR A 86 1.11 6.51 4.93
C THR A 86 0.08 6.09 3.88
N LEU A 87 0.24 4.91 3.27
CA LEU A 87 -0.73 4.39 2.30
C LEU A 87 -2.06 4.05 2.96
N ILE A 88 -2.04 3.42 4.13
CA ILE A 88 -3.24 3.07 4.88
C ILE A 88 -3.95 4.36 5.35
N ASP A 89 -3.23 5.33 5.90
CA ASP A 89 -3.80 6.63 6.31
C ASP A 89 -4.49 7.34 5.13
N LYS A 90 -3.87 7.31 3.95
CA LYS A 90 -4.47 7.86 2.72
C LYS A 90 -5.73 7.10 2.31
N PHE A 91 -5.70 5.78 2.37
CA PHE A 91 -6.86 4.95 2.05
C PHE A 91 -8.02 5.26 3.00
N ILE A 92 -7.80 5.25 4.32
CA ILE A 92 -8.84 5.49 5.31
C ILE A 92 -9.44 6.89 5.15
N SER A 93 -8.63 7.91 4.87
CA SER A 93 -9.13 9.28 4.71
C SER A 93 -10.02 9.47 3.47
N GLN A 94 -9.88 8.61 2.46
CA GLN A 94 -10.68 8.62 1.23
C GLN A 94 -11.80 7.57 1.25
N TYR A 95 -11.74 6.60 2.14
CA TYR A 95 -12.69 5.50 2.18
C TYR A 95 -14.02 5.95 2.82
N ASN A 96 -15.03 6.18 1.98
CA ASN A 96 -16.39 6.44 2.41
C ASN A 96 -17.37 5.41 1.81
N PRO A 97 -17.79 4.38 2.58
CA PRO A 97 -18.71 3.37 2.07
C PRO A 97 -20.10 3.94 1.73
N GLN A 98 -20.48 5.08 2.31
CA GLN A 98 -21.76 5.74 2.02
C GLN A 98 -21.71 6.56 0.72
N GLU A 99 -20.52 6.93 0.25
CA GLU A 99 -20.36 7.69 -0.99
C GLU A 99 -20.88 6.90 -2.20
N ILE A 100 -20.73 5.57 -2.20
CA ILE A 100 -21.27 4.70 -3.26
C ILE A 100 -22.81 4.81 -3.33
N LEU A 101 -23.47 4.88 -2.18
CA LEU A 101 -24.94 5.01 -2.13
C LEU A 101 -25.39 6.42 -2.56
N GLN A 102 -24.58 7.44 -2.26
CA GLN A 102 -24.86 8.83 -2.68
C GLN A 102 -24.49 9.09 -4.15
N LEU A 103 -23.62 8.27 -4.74
CA LEU A 103 -23.18 8.39 -6.12
C LEU A 103 -24.35 8.22 -7.09
N GLU A 104 -25.24 7.26 -6.84
CA GLU A 104 -26.43 7.03 -7.66
C GLU A 104 -27.30 8.29 -7.75
N GLY A 105 -27.64 8.89 -6.61
CA GLY A 105 -28.41 10.13 -6.56
C GLY A 105 -27.73 11.28 -7.29
N ARG A 106 -26.43 11.48 -7.07
CA ARG A 106 -25.65 12.55 -7.74
C ARG A 106 -25.57 12.36 -9.25
N LEU A 107 -25.42 11.13 -9.72
CA LEU A 107 -25.38 10.83 -11.15
C LEU A 107 -26.75 11.01 -11.79
N ALA A 108 -27.83 10.68 -11.06
CA ALA A 108 -29.20 10.93 -11.50
C ALA A 108 -29.51 12.43 -11.57
N ASP A 109 -29.14 13.20 -10.55
CA ASP A 109 -29.29 14.67 -10.51
C ASP A 109 -28.50 15.37 -11.63
N ALA A 110 -27.33 14.84 -11.96
CA ALA A 110 -26.51 15.34 -13.07
C ALA A 110 -27.02 14.90 -14.46
N GLY A 111 -28.09 14.09 -14.53
CA GLY A 111 -28.61 13.52 -15.77
C GLY A 111 -27.66 12.55 -16.47
N LEU A 112 -26.61 12.09 -15.77
CA LEU A 112 -25.61 11.17 -16.29
C LEU A 112 -26.11 9.74 -16.30
N ILE A 113 -27.01 9.40 -15.38
CA ILE A 113 -27.77 8.15 -15.36
C ILE A 113 -29.25 8.47 -15.16
N SER A 114 -30.12 7.58 -15.60
CA SER A 114 -31.55 7.66 -15.32
C SER A 114 -32.00 6.33 -14.72
N PRO A 115 -32.24 6.26 -13.40
CA PRO A 115 -32.68 5.03 -12.77
C PRO A 115 -34.06 4.66 -13.32
N TYR A 116 -34.23 3.40 -13.72
CA TYR A 116 -35.53 2.92 -14.17
C TYR A 116 -36.50 2.89 -12.99
N THR A 117 -37.48 3.78 -13.00
CA THR A 117 -38.60 3.73 -12.05
C THR A 117 -39.78 3.04 -12.72
N LYS A 118 -40.27 1.99 -12.07
CA LYS A 118 -41.39 1.15 -12.51
C LYS A 118 -42.72 1.90 -12.32
N GLN A 119 -42.90 3.05 -12.94
CA GLN A 119 -44.11 3.86 -12.85
C GLN A 119 -44.52 4.39 -14.23
N HIS A 120 -45.08 3.51 -15.06
CA HIS A 120 -46.22 3.78 -15.96
C HIS A 120 -46.53 2.53 -16.82
N ASP A 121 -46.99 1.44 -16.19
CA ASP A 121 -47.52 0.27 -16.93
C ASP A 121 -49.06 0.20 -16.95
N ASP A 122 -49.76 1.22 -16.40
CA ASP A 122 -51.24 1.29 -16.47
C ASP A 122 -51.76 2.04 -17.72
N SER A 123 -50.90 2.26 -18.73
CA SER A 123 -51.35 2.74 -20.04
C SER A 123 -51.66 1.53 -20.94
N PRO A 124 -52.90 1.35 -21.41
CA PRO A 124 -53.30 0.18 -22.21
C PRO A 124 -52.67 0.12 -23.62
N PHE A 125 -51.70 0.98 -23.94
CA PHE A 125 -51.03 1.04 -25.24
C PHE A 125 -49.50 0.90 -25.21
N SER A 126 -48.88 0.54 -24.07
CA SER A 126 -47.42 0.35 -24.04
C SER A 126 -47.03 -1.07 -24.47
N VAL A 127 -46.75 -1.26 -25.77
CA VAL A 127 -45.93 -2.39 -26.22
C VAL A 127 -44.49 -2.03 -25.87
N ASN A 128 -44.05 -2.33 -24.64
CA ASN A 128 -42.62 -2.30 -24.33
C ASN A 128 -41.97 -3.48 -25.09
N PRO A 129 -41.15 -3.26 -26.13
CA PRO A 129 -40.41 -4.36 -26.72
C PRO A 129 -39.50 -4.94 -25.63
N VAL A 130 -39.47 -6.27 -25.52
CA VAL A 130 -38.50 -6.96 -24.66
C VAL A 130 -37.12 -6.41 -25.03
N PRO A 131 -36.37 -5.78 -24.10
CA PRO A 131 -35.07 -5.23 -24.44
C PRO A 131 -34.20 -6.40 -24.87
N VAL A 132 -33.78 -6.39 -26.13
CA VAL A 132 -32.76 -7.32 -26.62
C VAL A 132 -31.49 -6.94 -25.87
N VAL A 133 -31.16 -7.73 -24.84
CA VAL A 133 -29.89 -7.59 -24.13
C VAL A 133 -28.81 -7.91 -25.16
N ASP A 134 -28.03 -6.90 -25.54
CA ASP A 134 -26.86 -7.09 -26.39
C ASP A 134 -25.77 -7.80 -25.54
N PRO A 135 -25.57 -9.12 -25.73
CA PRO A 135 -24.63 -9.87 -24.90
C PRO A 135 -23.18 -9.43 -25.15
N ASP A 136 -22.88 -8.87 -26.33
CA ASP A 136 -21.55 -8.37 -26.65
C ASP A 136 -21.26 -7.08 -25.88
N LEU A 137 -22.26 -6.21 -25.71
CA LEU A 137 -22.11 -5.00 -24.90
C LEU A 137 -21.89 -5.34 -23.41
N VAL A 138 -22.66 -6.29 -22.87
CA VAL A 138 -22.49 -6.76 -21.49
C VAL A 138 -21.11 -7.38 -21.31
N SER A 139 -20.66 -8.20 -22.28
CA SER A 139 -19.33 -8.79 -22.26
C SER A 139 -18.22 -7.72 -22.31
N GLN A 140 -18.37 -6.69 -23.14
CA GLN A 140 -17.41 -5.58 -23.23
C GLN A 140 -17.34 -4.78 -21.93
N MET A 141 -18.47 -4.53 -21.26
CA MET A 141 -18.49 -3.85 -19.96
C MET A 141 -17.79 -4.66 -18.87
N MET A 142 -18.04 -5.98 -18.81
CA MET A 142 -17.37 -6.86 -17.85
C MET A 142 -15.86 -6.94 -18.09
N ASP A 143 -15.44 -6.92 -19.35
CA ASP A 143 -14.03 -6.85 -19.75
C ASP A 143 -13.38 -5.53 -19.30
N LEU A 144 -14.08 -4.41 -19.48
CA LEU A 144 -13.60 -3.08 -19.11
C LEU A 144 -13.45 -2.94 -17.58
N CYS A 145 -14.44 -3.41 -16.81
CA CYS A 145 -14.38 -3.46 -15.35
C CYS A 145 -13.20 -4.32 -14.87
N SER A 146 -12.99 -5.48 -15.50
CA SER A 146 -11.87 -6.38 -15.18
C SER A 146 -10.50 -5.71 -15.44
N ARG A 147 -10.38 -4.96 -16.54
CA ARG A 147 -9.14 -4.22 -16.87
C ARG A 147 -8.87 -3.06 -15.92
N ILE A 148 -9.90 -2.35 -15.46
CA ILE A 148 -9.76 -1.25 -14.49
C ILE A 148 -9.30 -1.79 -13.14
N LEU A 149 -9.95 -2.85 -12.64
CA LEU A 149 -9.61 -3.47 -11.35
C LEU A 149 -8.19 -4.05 -11.34
N ASN A 150 -7.73 -4.60 -12.47
CA ASN A 150 -6.39 -5.18 -12.59
C ASN A 150 -5.28 -4.13 -12.82
N LYS A 151 -5.59 -2.96 -13.40
CA LYS A 151 -4.61 -1.87 -13.58
C LYS A 151 -4.23 -1.13 -12.29
N SER A 152 -5.06 -1.23 -11.24
CA SER A 152 -4.76 -0.70 -9.90
C SER A 152 -3.70 -1.50 -9.11
N SER A 153 -3.12 -2.55 -9.71
CA SER A 153 -2.19 -3.50 -9.06
C SER A 153 -0.73 -3.42 -9.56
N SER A 154 -0.29 -2.30 -10.14
CA SER A 154 1.10 -2.10 -10.61
C SER A 154 1.73 -0.82 -10.09
#